data_AF-A0AAE1EGZ4-F1
#
_entry.id   AF-A0AAE1EGZ4-F1
#
_cell.length_a   1.000
_cell.length_b   1.000
_cell.length_c   1.000
_cell.angle_alpha   90.00
_cell.angle_beta   90.00
_cell.angle_gamma   90.00
#
_symmetry.space_group_name_H-M   'P 1'
#
loop_
_entity.id
_entity.type
_entity.pdbx_description
1 polymer ?
#
loop_
_entity_poly.entity_id
_entity_poly.type
_entity_poly.pdbx_seq_one_letter_code
_entity_poly.pdbx_strand_id
1 'polypeptide(L)'
;MSLQWSLSGRIVGSAWWFFTLIIISSYTANLAAFLTVERMVTPIKSADDLAKQTEVEYGTLLGGSSHEFFERSKISVYNRMWEFMSSRKYVFTNSYEEGIERVRTSKGKYAYLLESVKNDYINEQLPCDTMKIGHDLNSNGYGVATPRDSPLK
;
A
#
# COMPACT_ATOMS: atom_id res chain seq x y z
N MET A 1 46.87 -6.47 -39.60
CA MET A 1 46.60 -7.88 -39.26
C MET A 1 45.29 -8.27 -39.94
N SER A 2 45.41 -8.71 -41.19
CA SER A 2 44.33 -9.00 -42.12
C SER A 2 43.72 -10.37 -41.80
N LEU A 3 42.52 -10.34 -41.25
CA LEU A 3 41.76 -11.54 -40.93
C LEU A 3 41.04 -12.06 -42.19
N GLN A 4 41.77 -12.84 -42.99
CA GLN A 4 41.21 -13.56 -44.14
C GLN A 4 40.52 -14.83 -43.64
N TRP A 5 39.33 -14.69 -43.06
CA TRP A 5 38.55 -15.83 -42.58
C TRP A 5 37.82 -16.53 -43.73
N SER A 6 37.88 -17.86 -43.72
CA SER A 6 37.03 -18.76 -44.51
C SER A 6 35.56 -18.29 -44.55
N LEU A 7 34.90 -18.44 -45.70
CA LEU A 7 33.50 -18.04 -45.93
C LEU A 7 32.56 -18.58 -44.83
N SER A 8 32.82 -19.80 -44.36
CA SER A 8 32.09 -20.46 -43.27
C SER A 8 32.22 -19.73 -41.93
N GLY A 9 33.42 -19.22 -41.60
CA GLY A 9 33.66 -18.47 -40.37
C GLY A 9 32.97 -17.11 -40.35
N ARG A 10 32.78 -16.50 -41.53
CA ARG A 10 32.05 -15.22 -41.68
C ARG A 10 30.55 -15.40 -41.45
N ILE A 11 29.96 -16.49 -41.94
CA ILE A 11 28.54 -16.81 -41.74
C ILE A 11 28.24 -17.01 -40.25
N VAL A 12 29.07 -17.80 -39.55
CA VAL A 12 28.93 -18.01 -38.11
C VAL A 12 29.12 -16.72 -37.33
N GLY A 13 30.12 -15.90 -37.71
CA GLY A 13 30.35 -14.58 -37.10
C GLY A 13 29.17 -13.61 -37.28
N SER A 14 28.56 -13.57 -38.46
CA SER A 14 27.39 -12.73 -38.72
C SER A 14 26.15 -13.20 -37.95
N ALA A 15 25.92 -14.52 -37.87
CA ALA A 15 24.83 -15.08 -37.08
C ALA A 15 25.01 -14.80 -35.57
N TRP A 16 26.24 -14.94 -35.08
CA TRP A 16 26.60 -14.61 -33.70
C TRP A 16 26.42 -13.12 -33.42
N TRP A 17 26.89 -12.25 -34.31
CA TRP A 17 26.77 -10.81 -34.14
C TRP A 17 25.30 -10.37 -34.10
N PHE A 18 24.47 -10.92 -34.98
CA PHE A 18 23.03 -10.68 -34.99
C PHE A 18 22.35 -11.16 -33.71
N PHE A 19 22.72 -12.35 -33.22
CA PHE A 19 22.24 -12.88 -31.94
C PHE A 19 22.63 -11.96 -30.77
N THR A 20 23.88 -11.51 -30.70
CA THR A 20 24.33 -10.58 -29.66
C THR A 20 23.62 -9.24 -29.71
N LEU A 21 23.34 -8.72 -30.91
CA LEU A 21 22.59 -7.48 -31.08
C LEU A 21 21.17 -7.58 -30.53
N ILE A 22 20.49 -8.69 -30.79
CA ILE A 22 19.13 -8.93 -30.27
C ILE A 22 19.13 -8.96 -28.74
N ILE A 23 20.11 -9.63 -28.12
CA ILE A 23 20.23 -9.68 -26.65
C ILE A 23 20.46 -8.29 -26.07
N ILE A 24 21.44 -7.54 -26.59
CA ILE A 24 21.76 -6.19 -26.07
C ILE A 24 20.58 -5.25 -26.26
N SER A 25 19.90 -5.30 -27.42
CA SER A 25 18.71 -4.50 -27.69
C SER A 25 17.56 -4.82 -26.72
N SER A 26 17.28 -6.11 -26.49
CA SER A 26 16.23 -6.55 -25.57
C SER A 26 16.52 -6.14 -24.12
N TYR A 27 17.78 -6.28 -23.69
CA TYR A 27 18.21 -5.84 -22.36
C TYR A 27 18.08 -4.32 -22.21
N THR A 28 18.51 -3.56 -23.21
CA THR A 28 18.44 -2.09 -23.21
C THR A 28 16.99 -1.62 -23.19
N ALA A 29 16.10 -2.27 -23.95
CA ALA A 29 14.67 -1.98 -23.95
C ALA A 29 14.01 -2.27 -22.60
N ASN A 30 14.31 -3.42 -21.98
CA ASN A 30 13.76 -3.77 -20.66
C ASN A 30 14.32 -2.86 -19.56
N LEU A 31 15.59 -2.49 -19.64
CA LEU A 31 16.21 -1.52 -18.72
C LEU A 31 15.58 -0.14 -18.86
N ALA A 32 15.39 0.35 -20.10
CA ALA A 32 14.73 1.62 -20.35
C ALA A 32 13.28 1.60 -19.84
N ALA A 33 12.55 0.50 -20.03
CA ALA A 33 11.21 0.32 -19.48
C ALA A 33 11.21 0.32 -17.94
N PHE A 34 12.24 -0.24 -17.29
CA PHE A 34 12.36 -0.17 -15.84
C PHE A 34 12.70 1.23 -15.35
N LEU A 35 13.58 1.96 -16.05
CA LEU A 35 13.99 3.31 -15.70
C LEU A 35 12.87 4.35 -15.89
N THR A 36 11.93 4.11 -16.81
CA THR A 36 10.78 5.00 -17.01
C THR A 36 9.57 4.65 -16.14
N VAL A 37 9.50 3.41 -15.63
CA VAL A 37 8.40 2.96 -14.79
C VAL A 37 8.84 2.95 -13.33
N GLU A 38 8.61 4.07 -12.64
CA GLU A 38 8.54 4.07 -11.18
C GLU A 38 7.23 3.37 -10.77
N ARG A 39 7.29 2.06 -10.50
CA ARG A 39 6.16 1.40 -9.86
C ARG A 39 6.13 1.87 -8.40
N MET A 40 5.05 2.55 -8.01
CA MET A 40 4.68 2.67 -6.60
C MET A 40 4.31 1.27 -6.07
N VAL A 41 5.32 0.47 -5.71
CA VAL A 41 5.10 -0.81 -5.07
C VAL A 41 4.85 -0.52 -3.60
N THR A 42 3.58 -0.35 -3.22
CA THR A 42 3.25 -0.40 -1.80
C THR A 42 3.50 -1.82 -1.31
N PRO A 43 4.33 -2.03 -0.27
CA PRO A 43 4.59 -3.37 0.25
C PRO A 43 3.33 -4.02 0.82
N ILE A 44 2.33 -3.22 1.19
CA ILE A 44 1.04 -3.64 1.74
C ILE A 44 -0.03 -3.52 0.66
N LYS A 45 -0.78 -4.61 0.42
CA LYS A 45 -1.93 -4.65 -0.50
C LYS A 45 -3.26 -4.88 0.21
N SER A 46 -3.22 -5.44 1.42
CA SER A 46 -4.40 -5.84 2.18
C SER A 46 -4.17 -5.75 3.70
N ALA A 47 -5.26 -5.77 4.48
CA ALA A 47 -5.18 -5.86 5.94
C ALA A 47 -4.51 -7.17 6.41
N ASP A 48 -4.69 -8.27 5.67
CA ASP A 48 -3.99 -9.53 5.93
C ASP A 48 -2.47 -9.38 5.83
N ASP A 49 -1.98 -8.65 4.82
CA ASP A 49 -0.54 -8.41 4.67
C ASP A 49 -0.02 -7.56 5.83
N LEU A 50 -0.80 -6.55 6.24
CA LEU A 50 -0.49 -5.69 7.37
C LEU A 50 -0.41 -6.47 8.69
N ALA A 51 -1.29 -7.45 8.89
CA ALA A 51 -1.33 -8.30 10.09
C ALA A 51 -0.20 -9.35 10.16
N LYS A 52 0.38 -9.73 9.01
CA LYS A 52 1.47 -10.72 8.93
C LYS A 52 2.85 -10.13 9.25
N GLN A 53 3.02 -8.83 9.06
CA GLN A 53 4.28 -8.11 9.23
C GLN A 53 4.24 -7.16 10.44
N THR A 54 5.40 -6.66 10.86
CA THR A 54 5.54 -5.73 11.99
C THR A 54 6.43 -4.52 11.69
N GLU A 55 6.86 -4.36 10.44
CA GLU A 55 7.71 -3.25 9.99
C GLU A 55 6.93 -1.95 9.80
N VAL A 56 5.69 -2.04 9.31
CA VAL A 56 4.72 -0.96 9.21
C VAL A 56 3.79 -1.08 10.40
N GLU A 57 3.88 -0.12 11.32
CA GLU A 57 2.95 0.00 12.44
C GLU A 57 1.58 0.46 11.95
N TYR A 58 0.54 0.19 12.72
CA TYR A 58 -0.80 0.64 12.38
C TYR A 58 -1.65 0.90 13.60
N GLY A 59 -2.61 1.80 13.46
CA GLY A 59 -3.48 2.23 14.55
C GLY A 59 -4.75 2.89 14.07
N THR A 60 -5.64 3.17 15.03
CA THR A 60 -6.93 3.83 14.85
C THR A 60 -7.05 5.05 15.76
N LEU A 61 -8.10 5.84 15.56
CA LEU A 61 -8.54 6.83 16.55
C LEU A 61 -8.87 6.12 17.88
N LEU A 62 -8.37 6.66 19.00
CA LEU A 62 -8.66 6.13 20.33
C LEU A 62 -10.14 6.35 20.68
N GLY A 63 -10.83 5.28 21.09
CA GLY A 63 -12.25 5.34 21.48
C GLY A 63 -13.22 5.59 20.31
N GLY A 64 -12.76 5.51 19.06
CA GLY A 64 -13.62 5.61 17.88
C GLY A 64 -14.31 4.29 17.51
N SER A 65 -15.24 4.33 16.55
CA SER A 65 -15.94 3.16 15.99
C SER A 65 -14.98 2.08 15.49
N SER A 66 -13.89 2.50 14.82
CA SER A 66 -12.86 1.60 14.30
C SER A 66 -12.08 0.92 15.42
N HIS A 67 -11.84 1.60 16.55
CA HIS A 67 -11.17 1.01 17.72
C HIS A 67 -12.00 -0.13 18.31
N GLU A 68 -13.28 0.15 18.56
CA GLU A 68 -14.23 -0.84 19.10
C GLU A 68 -14.46 -2.00 18.12
N PHE A 69 -14.43 -1.73 16.81
CA PHE A 69 -14.53 -2.77 15.78
C PHE A 69 -13.42 -3.82 15.92
N PHE A 70 -12.15 -3.39 16.04
CA PHE A 70 -11.04 -4.33 16.20
C PHE A 70 -11.06 -5.04 17.56
N GLU A 71 -11.44 -4.33 18.63
CA GLU A 71 -11.57 -4.91 19.98
C GLU A 71 -12.61 -6.04 20.03
N ARG A 72 -13.74 -5.87 19.35
CA ARG A 72 -14.87 -6.83 19.39
C ARG A 72 -14.85 -7.84 18.26
N SER A 73 -13.91 -7.71 17.31
CA SER A 73 -13.90 -8.57 16.13
C SER A 73 -13.59 -10.02 16.50
N LYS A 74 -14.37 -10.94 15.94
CA LYS A 74 -14.15 -12.40 16.08
C LYS A 74 -13.36 -13.01 14.93
N ILE A 75 -13.04 -12.22 13.91
CA ILE A 75 -12.26 -12.67 12.75
C ILE A 75 -10.79 -12.75 13.18
N SER A 76 -10.15 -13.88 12.92
CA SER A 76 -8.78 -14.17 13.39
C SER A 76 -7.76 -13.11 12.98
N VAL A 77 -7.86 -12.59 11.75
CA VAL A 77 -6.97 -11.55 11.21
C VAL A 77 -7.11 -10.26 12.01
N TYR A 78 -8.34 -9.79 12.22
CA TYR A 78 -8.61 -8.55 12.95
C TYR A 78 -8.33 -8.66 14.44
N ASN A 79 -8.55 -9.84 15.03
CA ASN A 79 -8.17 -10.12 16.42
C ASN A 79 -6.65 -10.03 16.59
N ARG A 80 -5.86 -10.62 15.68
CA ARG A 80 -4.39 -10.48 15.68
C ARG A 80 -3.95 -9.02 15.52
N MET A 81 -4.63 -8.25 14.67
CA MET A 81 -4.39 -6.81 14.55
C MET A 81 -4.70 -6.06 15.86
N TRP A 82 -5.76 -6.45 16.55
CA TRP A 82 -6.09 -5.90 17.87
C TRP A 82 -5.05 -6.27 18.94
N GLU A 83 -4.56 -7.50 18.99
CA GLU A 83 -3.47 -7.91 19.88
C GLU A 83 -2.22 -7.04 19.65
N PHE A 84 -1.87 -6.79 18.38
CA PHE A 84 -0.78 -5.88 18.00
C PHE A 84 -1.01 -4.47 18.53
N MET A 85 -2.19 -3.88 18.28
CA MET A 85 -2.50 -2.50 18.68
C MET A 85 -2.67 -2.35 20.19
N SER A 86 -3.28 -3.33 20.85
CA SER A 86 -3.50 -3.32 22.30
C SER A 86 -2.20 -3.44 23.09
N SER A 87 -1.21 -4.20 22.59
CA SER A 87 0.14 -4.26 23.15
C SER A 87 0.95 -2.97 22.97
N ARG A 88 0.62 -2.15 21.96
CA ARG A 88 1.33 -0.91 21.62
C ARG A 88 0.39 0.30 21.68
N LYS A 89 0.04 0.73 22.89
CA LYS A 89 -0.93 1.84 23.08
C LYS A 89 -0.56 3.15 22.34
N TYR A 90 0.72 3.39 22.07
CA TYR A 90 1.19 4.56 21.33
C TYR A 90 0.82 4.55 19.84
N VAL A 91 0.29 3.47 19.27
CA VAL A 91 -0.17 3.46 17.87
C VAL A 91 -1.52 4.16 17.70
N PHE A 92 -2.30 4.33 18.78
CA PHE A 92 -3.55 5.07 18.71
C PHE A 92 -3.29 6.58 18.68
N THR A 93 -4.19 7.31 18.02
CA THR A 93 -4.17 8.78 17.97
C THR A 93 -5.40 9.37 18.63
N ASN A 94 -5.32 10.61 19.09
CA ASN A 94 -6.43 11.29 19.77
C ASN A 94 -7.34 12.04 18.79
N SER A 95 -6.84 12.38 17.60
CA SER A 95 -7.62 13.00 16.52
C SER A 95 -7.31 12.38 15.15
N TYR A 96 -8.17 12.67 14.17
CA TYR A 96 -7.95 12.26 12.79
C TYR A 96 -6.75 13.00 12.19
N GLU A 97 -6.60 14.28 12.51
CA GLU A 97 -5.51 15.14 12.01
C GLU A 97 -4.15 14.62 12.49
N GLU A 98 -4.05 14.21 13.76
CA GLU A 98 -2.84 13.58 14.31
C GLU A 98 -2.50 12.27 13.58
N GLY A 99 -3.51 11.44 13.32
CA GLY A 99 -3.34 10.18 12.59
C GLY A 99 -2.86 10.38 11.15
N ILE A 100 -3.45 11.34 10.44
CA ILE A 100 -3.07 11.68 9.06
C ILE A 100 -1.65 12.25 9.02
N GLU A 101 -1.33 13.18 9.90
CA GLU A 101 0.01 13.78 9.96
C GLU A 101 1.08 12.74 10.32
N ARG A 102 0.75 11.79 11.19
CA ARG A 102 1.64 10.68 11.52
C ARG A 102 1.92 9.80 10.29
N VAL A 103 0.91 9.51 9.46
CA VAL A 103 1.13 8.76 8.20
C VAL A 103 2.10 9.50 7.30
N ARG A 104 1.91 10.82 7.12
CA ARG A 104 2.77 11.68 6.28
C ARG A 104 4.22 11.72 6.77
N THR A 105 4.42 11.86 8.07
CA THR A 105 5.75 11.98 8.68
C THR A 105 6.48 10.64 8.83
N SER A 106 5.75 9.51 8.86
CA SER A 106 6.33 8.18 9.08
C SER A 106 6.96 7.54 7.84
N LYS A 107 6.96 8.20 6.67
CA LYS A 107 7.60 7.71 5.43
C LYS A 107 7.24 6.26 5.08
N GLY A 108 5.95 5.91 5.22
CA GLY A 108 5.44 4.57 4.93
C GLY A 108 5.68 3.52 6.02
N LYS A 109 6.13 3.91 7.23
CA LYS A 109 6.26 3.02 8.41
C LYS A 109 5.05 3.02 9.34
N TYR A 110 4.01 3.80 9.02
CA TYR A 110 2.77 3.82 9.78
C TYR A 110 1.56 3.86 8.83
N ALA A 111 0.57 3.02 9.11
CA ALA A 111 -0.71 2.99 8.41
C ALA A 111 -1.85 3.36 9.36
N TYR A 112 -2.72 4.27 8.93
CA TYR A 112 -3.84 4.72 9.75
C TYR A 112 -5.15 4.10 9.25
N LEU A 113 -5.87 3.45 10.17
CA LEU A 113 -7.13 2.78 9.91
C LEU A 113 -8.28 3.71 10.30
N LEU A 114 -9.01 4.17 9.30
CA LEU A 114 -10.13 5.10 9.44
C LEU A 114 -11.29 4.75 8.49
N GLU A 115 -12.41 5.45 8.65
CA GLU A 115 -13.61 5.28 7.82
C GLU A 115 -13.33 5.61 6.35
N SER A 116 -13.93 4.84 5.43
CA SER A 116 -13.65 4.93 3.99
C SER A 116 -13.98 6.30 3.41
N VAL A 117 -15.10 6.92 3.82
CA VAL A 117 -15.50 8.25 3.37
C VAL A 117 -14.46 9.31 3.73
N LYS A 118 -13.91 9.26 4.95
CA LYS A 118 -12.87 10.20 5.38
C LYS A 118 -11.55 9.90 4.67
N ASN A 119 -11.22 8.64 4.43
CA ASN A 119 -10.03 8.24 3.68
C ASN A 119 -10.08 8.78 2.23
N ASP A 120 -11.19 8.54 1.53
CA ASP A 120 -11.40 8.99 0.15
C ASP A 120 -11.32 10.52 0.06
N TYR A 121 -11.94 11.22 1.02
CA TYR A 121 -11.87 12.68 1.12
C TYR A 121 -10.44 13.22 1.31
N ILE A 122 -9.61 12.58 2.14
CA ILE A 122 -8.24 13.04 2.41
C ILE A 122 -7.30 12.73 1.24
N ASN A 123 -7.50 11.61 0.54
CA ASN A 123 -6.71 11.25 -0.64
C ASN A 123 -6.90 12.23 -1.80
N GLU A 124 -8.06 12.87 -1.90
CA GLU A 124 -8.35 13.90 -2.92
C GLU A 124 -7.82 15.29 -2.54
N GLN A 125 -7.26 15.46 -1.34
CA GLN A 125 -6.67 16.73 -0.91
C GLN A 125 -5.20 16.87 -1.26
N LEU A 126 -4.80 18.11 -1.53
CA LEU A 126 -3.39 18.47 -1.60
C LEU A 126 -2.70 18.20 -0.26
N PRO A 127 -1.46 17.69 -0.25
CA PRO A 127 -0.56 17.52 -1.40
C PRO A 127 -0.63 16.14 -2.10
N CYS A 128 -1.74 15.40 -1.99
CA CYS A 128 -1.92 14.06 -2.59
C CYS A 128 -0.88 13.03 -2.10
N ASP A 129 -0.54 13.09 -0.81
CA ASP A 129 0.50 12.29 -0.16
C ASP A 129 -0.05 11.07 0.61
N THR A 130 -1.34 10.79 0.44
CA THR A 130 -2.04 9.67 1.07
C THR A 130 -2.70 8.81 -0.01
N MET A 131 -2.89 7.52 0.29
CA MET A 131 -3.61 6.60 -0.58
C MET A 131 -4.37 5.56 0.21
N LYS A 132 -5.57 5.20 -0.27
CA LYS A 132 -6.34 4.04 0.20
C LYS A 132 -5.76 2.76 -0.35
N ILE A 133 -5.63 1.75 0.53
CA ILE A 133 -5.12 0.42 0.19
C ILE A 133 -6.18 -0.62 0.53
N GLY A 134 -6.45 -1.52 -0.42
CA GLY A 134 -7.38 -2.63 -0.23
C GLY A 134 -8.86 -2.21 -0.28
N HIS A 135 -9.71 -3.13 0.15
CA HIS A 135 -11.16 -2.92 0.25
C HIS A 135 -11.57 -2.51 1.67
N ASP A 136 -12.77 -1.97 1.81
CA ASP A 136 -13.34 -1.60 3.10
C ASP A 136 -13.50 -2.83 4.01
N LEU A 137 -13.05 -2.73 5.27
CA LEU A 137 -13.04 -3.87 6.21
C LEU A 137 -14.42 -4.22 6.76
N ASN A 138 -15.35 -3.28 6.70
CA ASN A 138 -16.73 -3.42 7.12
C ASN A 138 -17.64 -2.56 6.23
N SER A 139 -18.94 -2.84 6.29
CA SER A 139 -19.96 -2.02 5.64
C SER A 139 -20.69 -1.22 6.72
N ASN A 140 -20.26 0.02 6.90
CA ASN A 140 -20.86 0.97 7.82
C ASN A 140 -21.54 2.10 7.05
N GLY A 141 -22.53 2.74 7.67
CA GLY A 141 -23.23 3.89 7.10
C GLY A 141 -23.52 4.95 8.15
N TYR A 142 -23.57 6.22 7.73
CA TYR A 142 -23.96 7.33 8.59
C TYR A 142 -25.48 7.44 8.64
N GLY A 143 -26.01 7.77 9.83
CA GLY A 143 -27.44 7.97 10.05
C GLY A 143 -27.67 9.13 11.02
N VAL A 144 -28.86 9.72 10.93
CA VAL A 144 -29.29 10.77 11.87
C VAL A 144 -29.85 10.10 13.12
N ALA A 145 -29.24 10.35 14.27
CA ALA A 145 -29.71 9.81 15.55
C ALA A 145 -30.57 10.84 16.28
N THR A 146 -31.79 10.45 16.66
CA THR A 146 -32.65 11.22 17.56
C THR A 146 -32.66 10.58 18.95
N PRO A 147 -32.93 11.36 20.02
CA PRO A 147 -33.13 10.79 21.34
C PRO A 147 -34.20 9.70 21.31
N ARG A 148 -34.03 8.68 22.13
CA ARG A 148 -35.02 7.62 22.28
C ARG A 148 -36.38 8.25 22.65
N ASP A 149 -37.42 7.84 21.94
CA ASP A 149 -38.80 8.33 22.10
C ASP A 149 -39.03 9.81 21.70
N SER A 150 -38.10 10.39 20.93
CA SER A 150 -38.31 11.71 20.33
C SER A 150 -39.44 11.68 19.29
N PRO A 151 -40.33 12.70 19.25
CA PRO A 151 -41.35 12.84 18.21
C PRO A 151 -40.77 13.15 16.81
N LEU A 152 -39.45 13.34 16.72
CA LEU A 152 -38.71 13.61 15.48
C LEU A 152 -38.21 12.33 14.79
N LYS A 153 -38.68 11.15 15.20
CA LYS A 153 -38.35 9.87 14.56
C LYS A 153 -39.11 9.67 13.25
#